data_AF-A0A2H0LKW1-F1
#
_entry.id   AF-A0A2H0LKW1-F1
#
_cell.length_a   1.000
_cell.length_b   1.000
_cell.length_c   1.000
_cell.angle_alpha   90.00
_cell.angle_beta   90.00
_cell.angle_gamma   90.00
#
_symmetry.space_group_name_H-M   'P 1'
#
loop_
_entity.id
_entity.type
_entity.pdbx_description
1 polymer ?
#
loop_
_entity_poly.entity_id
_entity_poly.type
_entity_poly.pdbx_seq_one_letter_code
_entity_poly.pdbx_strand_id
1 'polypeptide(L)'
;MTDRFQTAIYQIDEANRKDPNRESNGRVLQPKEFLYAERMSAWVRRLNPHASEALMLAARAQHICRWVIPRGEYPMTRVGYLEWRTRLKQFHAQQTSAILKEAGYDVETIKRVEALIKKEKLKTDREAQLLEDAACLVFLENGLADFARKHEESKVIDILQKTWQKMSEAGHQAALALAMPPHVRKIVEKALTSQE
;
A
#
# COMPACT_ATOMS: atom_id res chain seq x y z
N MET A 1 -4.12 7.74 -30.17
CA MET A 1 -4.41 8.48 -28.92
C MET A 1 -4.24 7.48 -27.79
N THR A 2 -3.21 7.62 -26.97
CA THR A 2 -3.07 6.81 -25.76
C THR A 2 -4.09 7.30 -24.75
N ASP A 3 -4.83 6.39 -24.13
CA ASP A 3 -5.78 6.72 -23.07
C ASP A 3 -5.04 7.43 -21.91
N ARG A 4 -5.62 8.51 -21.37
CA ARG A 4 -5.02 9.30 -20.27
C ARG A 4 -4.69 8.43 -19.06
N PHE A 5 -5.53 7.43 -18.79
CA PHE A 5 -5.32 6.49 -17.71
C PHE A 5 -4.09 5.62 -17.95
N GLN A 6 -3.96 5.05 -19.16
CA GLN A 6 -2.78 4.27 -19.53
C GLN A 6 -1.50 5.12 -19.46
N THR A 7 -1.57 6.39 -19.88
CA THR A 7 -0.46 7.34 -19.81
C THR A 7 -0.03 7.59 -18.36
N ALA A 8 -0.97 7.87 -17.46
CA ALA A 8 -0.69 8.07 -16.04
C ALA A 8 -0.10 6.82 -15.38
N ILE A 9 -0.67 5.63 -15.65
CA ILE A 9 -0.16 4.36 -15.12
C ILE A 9 1.28 4.12 -15.58
N TYR A 10 1.56 4.33 -16.87
CA TYR A 10 2.91 4.22 -17.42
C TYR A 10 3.89 5.19 -16.75
N GLN A 11 3.52 6.46 -16.56
CA GLN A 11 4.38 7.45 -15.92
C GLN A 11 4.63 7.14 -14.43
N ILE A 12 3.63 6.66 -13.69
CA ILE A 12 3.79 6.18 -12.30
C ILE A 12 4.77 5.00 -12.27
N ASP A 13 4.64 4.07 -13.21
CA ASP A 13 5.51 2.90 -13.31
C ASP A 13 6.94 3.29 -13.62
N GLU A 14 7.16 4.16 -14.60
CA GLU A 14 8.49 4.67 -14.96
C GLU A 14 9.15 5.42 -13.81
N ALA A 15 8.36 6.16 -13.03
CA ALA A 15 8.85 6.76 -11.79
C ALA A 15 9.33 5.66 -10.84
N ASN A 16 8.48 4.68 -10.52
CA ASN A 16 8.79 3.59 -9.58
C ASN A 16 9.90 2.63 -10.05
N ARG A 17 10.13 2.49 -11.35
CA ARG A 17 11.23 1.69 -11.90
C ARG A 17 12.61 2.26 -11.57
N LYS A 18 12.69 3.53 -11.17
CA LYS A 18 13.93 4.17 -10.72
C LYS A 18 14.32 3.79 -9.30
N ASP A 19 13.52 2.98 -8.59
CA ASP A 19 13.88 2.45 -7.27
C ASP A 19 15.13 1.57 -7.38
N PRO A 20 16.25 1.94 -6.70
CA PRO A 20 17.46 1.11 -6.70
C PRO A 20 17.27 -0.18 -5.89
N ASN A 21 16.29 -0.22 -4.99
CA ASN A 21 15.99 -1.40 -4.19
C ASN A 21 15.24 -2.42 -5.02
N ARG A 22 15.65 -3.69 -4.93
CA ARG A 22 15.01 -4.79 -5.65
C ARG A 22 14.34 -5.77 -4.72
N GLU A 23 13.21 -6.31 -5.15
CA GLU A 23 12.47 -7.36 -4.48
C GLU A 23 12.12 -8.46 -5.50
N SER A 24 12.10 -9.71 -5.05
CA SER A 24 11.71 -10.85 -5.89
C SER A 24 10.22 -11.12 -5.75
N ASN A 25 9.54 -11.36 -6.86
CA ASN A 25 8.19 -11.92 -6.87
C ASN A 25 8.17 -13.47 -6.89
N GLY A 26 9.32 -14.10 -6.59
CA GLY A 26 9.54 -15.54 -6.69
C GLY A 26 10.05 -16.02 -8.05
N ARG A 27 10.11 -15.13 -9.05
CA ARG A 27 10.64 -15.45 -10.40
C ARG A 27 11.70 -14.47 -10.88
N VAL A 28 11.45 -13.16 -10.71
CA VAL A 28 12.32 -12.08 -11.23
C VAL A 28 12.51 -11.01 -10.16
N LEU A 29 13.72 -10.45 -10.11
CA LEU A 29 14.04 -9.28 -9.30
C LEU A 29 13.58 -7.99 -10.00
N GLN A 30 12.65 -7.29 -9.39
CA GLN A 30 12.09 -6.04 -9.92
C GLN A 30 12.33 -4.88 -8.94
N PRO A 31 12.31 -3.62 -9.41
CA PRO A 31 12.32 -2.46 -8.52
C PRO A 31 11.18 -2.56 -7.50
N LYS A 32 11.50 -2.36 -6.23
CA LYS A 32 10.62 -2.72 -5.11
C LYS A 32 9.31 -1.93 -5.15
N GLU A 33 9.36 -0.61 -5.27
CA GLU A 33 8.12 0.18 -5.31
C GLU A 33 7.32 -0.03 -6.60
N PHE A 34 7.94 -0.45 -7.71
CA PHE A 34 7.21 -0.88 -8.93
C PHE A 34 6.42 -2.16 -8.65
N LEU A 35 7.06 -3.17 -8.06
CA LEU A 35 6.38 -4.42 -7.71
C LEU A 35 5.27 -4.20 -6.67
N TYR A 36 5.49 -3.30 -5.70
CA TYR A 36 4.46 -2.91 -4.74
C TYR A 36 3.24 -2.28 -5.44
N ALA A 37 3.45 -1.36 -6.39
CA ALA A 37 2.39 -0.74 -7.17
C ALA A 37 1.55 -1.77 -7.96
N GLU A 38 2.20 -2.76 -8.57
CA GLU A 38 1.51 -3.86 -9.25
C GLU A 38 0.60 -4.66 -8.30
N ARG A 39 1.12 -5.03 -7.13
CA ARG A 39 0.37 -5.77 -6.11
C ARG A 39 -0.81 -4.97 -5.57
N MET A 40 -0.63 -3.66 -5.35
CA MET A 40 -1.71 -2.76 -4.93
C MET A 40 -2.86 -2.75 -5.94
N SER A 41 -2.55 -2.53 -7.23
CA SER A 41 -3.55 -2.56 -8.30
C SER A 41 -4.24 -3.92 -8.40
N ALA A 42 -3.50 -5.02 -8.24
CA ALA A 42 -4.07 -6.38 -8.27
C ALA A 42 -5.06 -6.60 -7.12
N TRP A 43 -4.71 -6.20 -5.90
CA TRP A 43 -5.60 -6.33 -4.74
C TRP A 43 -6.85 -5.47 -4.85
N VAL A 44 -6.72 -4.22 -5.30
CA VAL A 44 -7.89 -3.36 -5.54
C VAL A 44 -8.87 -4.00 -6.53
N ARG A 45 -8.38 -4.55 -7.65
CA ARG A 45 -9.25 -5.24 -8.63
C ARG A 45 -9.90 -6.51 -8.07
N ARG A 46 -9.21 -7.24 -7.20
CA ARG A 46 -9.77 -8.43 -6.53
C ARG A 46 -10.88 -8.06 -5.55
N LEU A 47 -10.69 -6.98 -4.79
CA LEU A 47 -11.67 -6.49 -3.82
C LEU A 47 -12.86 -5.79 -4.50
N ASN A 48 -12.63 -5.10 -5.61
CA ASN A 48 -13.67 -4.46 -6.41
C ASN A 48 -13.27 -4.42 -7.90
N PRO A 49 -13.84 -5.32 -8.73
CA PRO A 49 -13.61 -5.35 -10.18
C PRO A 49 -14.05 -4.08 -10.91
N HIS A 50 -14.94 -3.29 -10.31
CA HIS A 50 -15.47 -2.02 -10.82
C HIS A 50 -14.91 -0.81 -10.05
N ALA A 51 -13.69 -0.93 -9.51
CA ALA A 51 -12.99 0.17 -8.87
C ALA A 51 -12.93 1.40 -9.80
N SER A 52 -13.14 2.59 -9.23
CA SER A 52 -13.04 3.82 -10.00
C SER A 52 -11.64 4.02 -10.55
N GLU A 53 -11.55 4.82 -11.61
CA GLU A 53 -10.27 5.23 -12.19
C GLU A 53 -9.38 5.91 -11.14
N ALA A 54 -9.95 6.78 -10.30
CA ALA A 54 -9.22 7.45 -9.23
C ALA A 54 -8.66 6.47 -8.19
N LEU A 55 -9.44 5.45 -7.79
CA LEU A 55 -8.96 4.42 -6.88
C LEU A 55 -7.82 3.58 -7.49
N MET A 56 -7.92 3.25 -8.78
CA MET A 56 -6.87 2.52 -9.49
C MET A 56 -5.58 3.33 -9.61
N LEU A 57 -5.67 4.63 -9.89
CA LEU A 57 -4.53 5.56 -9.91
C LEU A 57 -3.90 5.67 -8.52
N ALA A 58 -4.71 5.88 -7.48
CA ALA A 58 -4.24 5.95 -6.09
C ALA A 58 -3.56 4.65 -5.64
N ALA A 59 -4.10 3.48 -6.01
CA ALA A 59 -3.49 2.20 -5.73
C ALA A 59 -2.13 2.04 -6.41
N ARG A 60 -2.04 2.39 -7.69
CA ARG A 60 -0.77 2.35 -8.44
C ARG A 60 0.27 3.28 -7.85
N ALA A 61 -0.13 4.46 -7.36
CA ALA A 61 0.77 5.47 -6.84
C ALA A 61 0.92 5.51 -5.31
N GLN A 62 0.32 4.56 -4.56
CA GLN A 62 0.21 4.62 -3.10
C GLN A 62 1.55 4.88 -2.38
N HIS A 63 2.64 4.31 -2.91
CA HIS A 63 4.03 4.50 -2.44
C HIS A 63 4.97 5.00 -3.56
N ILE A 64 4.46 5.82 -4.48
CA ILE A 64 5.26 6.32 -5.61
C ILE A 64 6.55 7.00 -5.12
N CYS A 65 7.70 6.62 -5.67
CA CYS A 65 9.00 7.23 -5.32
C CYS A 65 9.39 7.12 -3.84
N ARG A 66 8.81 6.20 -3.06
CA ARG A 66 8.99 6.16 -1.60
C ARG A 66 10.45 6.03 -1.13
N TRP A 67 11.32 5.38 -1.91
CA TRP A 67 12.74 5.23 -1.58
C TRP A 67 13.50 6.56 -1.50
N VAL A 68 12.98 7.64 -2.11
CA VAL A 68 13.57 8.99 -2.08
C VAL A 68 13.59 9.58 -0.67
N ILE A 69 12.69 9.14 0.21
CA ILE A 69 12.63 9.57 1.61
C ILE A 69 12.82 8.33 2.49
N PRO A 70 14.06 7.86 2.70
CA PRO A 70 14.32 6.63 3.42
C PRO A 70 13.99 6.77 4.90
N ARG A 71 13.52 5.66 5.51
CA ARG A 71 13.22 5.62 6.96
C ARG A 71 14.44 5.96 7.82
N GLY A 72 15.65 5.69 7.35
CA GLY A 72 16.91 5.91 8.07
C GLY A 72 17.23 7.38 8.35
N GLU A 73 16.65 8.32 7.62
CA GLU A 73 16.85 9.76 7.82
C GLU A 73 16.02 10.33 8.99
N TYR A 74 15.20 9.50 9.64
CA TYR A 74 14.34 9.89 10.75
C TYR A 74 14.72 9.14 12.04
N PRO A 75 14.56 9.74 13.23
CA PRO A 75 14.83 9.05 14.50
C PRO A 75 14.06 7.72 14.60
N MET A 76 14.69 6.66 15.10
CA MET A 76 14.09 5.32 15.30
C MET A 76 13.13 5.26 16.50
N THR A 77 12.29 6.29 16.64
CA THR A 77 11.27 6.44 17.66
C THR A 77 9.88 6.41 17.03
N ARG A 78 8.84 6.30 17.86
CA ARG A 78 7.45 6.42 17.41
C ARG A 78 7.18 7.78 16.75
N VAL A 79 7.71 8.87 17.33
CA VAL A 79 7.54 10.22 16.81
C VAL A 79 8.19 10.36 15.42
N GLY A 80 9.46 9.96 15.29
CA GLY A 80 10.17 10.01 14.00
C GLY A 80 9.50 9.15 12.92
N TYR A 81 8.90 8.01 13.29
CA TYR A 81 8.10 7.21 12.35
C TYR A 81 6.83 7.95 11.87
N LEU A 82 6.13 8.65 12.77
CA LEU A 82 4.91 9.39 12.44
C LEU A 82 5.22 10.61 11.55
N GLU A 83 6.32 11.31 11.81
CA GLU A 83 6.81 12.40 10.97
C GLU A 83 7.16 11.92 9.56
N TRP A 84 7.96 10.85 9.48
CA TRP A 84 8.32 10.23 8.21
C TRP A 84 7.08 9.81 7.40
N ARG A 85 6.12 9.15 8.06
CA ARG A 85 4.87 8.70 7.42
C ARG A 85 4.00 9.86 6.96
N THR A 86 4.00 10.98 7.69
CA THR A 86 3.29 12.20 7.30
C THR A 86 3.93 12.83 6.08
N ARG A 87 5.26 12.97 6.06
CA ARG A 87 5.98 13.50 4.90
C ARG A 87 5.78 12.64 3.65
N LEU A 88 5.85 11.32 3.79
CA LEU A 88 5.62 10.39 2.67
C LEU A 88 4.24 10.58 2.04
N LYS A 89 3.18 10.69 2.84
CA LYS A 89 1.82 10.91 2.32
C LYS A 89 1.72 12.18 1.46
N GLN A 90 2.32 13.27 1.93
CA GLN A 90 2.34 14.54 1.21
C GLN A 90 3.16 14.42 -0.09
N PHE A 91 4.35 13.81 0.00
CA PHE A 91 5.22 13.59 -1.15
C PHE A 91 4.56 12.72 -2.23
N HIS A 92 3.97 11.58 -1.86
CA HIS A 92 3.30 10.70 -2.82
C HIS A 92 2.13 11.40 -3.52
N ALA A 93 1.32 12.15 -2.76
CA ALA A 93 0.22 12.93 -3.33
C ALA A 93 0.74 13.97 -4.33
N GLN A 94 1.77 14.73 -3.99
CA GLN A 94 2.38 15.74 -4.87
C GLN A 94 2.96 15.12 -6.16
N GLN A 95 3.72 14.03 -6.04
CA GLN A 95 4.29 13.33 -7.20
C GLN A 95 3.21 12.80 -8.13
N THR A 96 2.17 12.19 -7.55
CA THR A 96 1.04 11.66 -8.33
C THR A 96 0.31 12.79 -9.04
N SER A 97 0.03 13.88 -8.34
CA SER A 97 -0.66 15.03 -8.93
C SER A 97 0.09 15.67 -10.09
N ALA A 98 1.42 15.75 -10.03
CA ALA A 98 2.22 16.24 -11.15
C ALA A 98 2.01 15.35 -12.39
N ILE A 99 2.14 14.03 -12.22
CA ILE A 99 1.93 13.04 -13.28
C ILE A 99 0.51 13.13 -13.86
N LEU A 100 -0.52 13.21 -13.00
CA LEU A 100 -1.90 13.26 -13.46
C LEU A 100 -2.22 14.54 -14.24
N LYS A 101 -1.64 15.70 -13.85
CA LYS A 101 -1.77 16.94 -14.63
C LYS A 101 -1.19 16.79 -16.02
N GLU A 102 0.00 16.22 -16.13
CA GLU A 102 0.67 15.97 -17.41
C GLU A 102 -0.11 14.98 -18.29
N ALA A 103 -0.73 13.98 -17.67
CA ALA A 103 -1.61 13.03 -18.36
C ALA A 103 -2.98 13.62 -18.76
N GLY A 104 -3.30 14.86 -18.36
CA GLY A 104 -4.51 15.58 -18.75
C GLY A 104 -5.73 15.33 -17.86
N TYR A 105 -5.53 14.94 -16.59
CA TYR A 105 -6.62 14.84 -15.62
C TYR A 105 -7.09 16.21 -15.13
N ASP A 106 -8.39 16.29 -14.86
CA ASP A 106 -9.01 17.46 -14.25
C ASP A 106 -8.67 17.57 -12.75
N VAL A 107 -8.88 18.76 -12.20
CA VAL A 107 -8.54 19.10 -10.81
C VAL A 107 -9.34 18.27 -9.79
N GLU A 108 -10.57 17.88 -10.10
CA GLU A 108 -11.42 17.12 -9.19
C GLU A 108 -10.90 15.69 -9.05
N THR A 109 -10.60 15.03 -10.17
CA THR A 109 -10.00 13.70 -10.19
C THR A 109 -8.66 13.68 -9.45
N ILE A 110 -7.81 14.68 -9.68
CA ILE A 110 -6.51 14.79 -8.99
C ILE A 110 -6.70 14.92 -7.48
N LYS A 111 -7.58 15.82 -7.03
CA LYS A 111 -7.89 15.98 -5.59
C LYS A 111 -8.43 14.69 -4.98
N ARG A 112 -9.24 13.93 -5.72
CA ARG A 112 -9.75 12.63 -5.28
C ARG A 112 -8.60 11.64 -5.05
N VAL A 113 -7.68 11.52 -5.99
CA VAL A 113 -6.50 10.64 -5.89
C VAL A 113 -5.60 11.06 -4.72
N GLU A 114 -5.33 12.36 -4.55
CA GLU A 114 -4.55 12.88 -3.43
C GLU A 114 -5.17 12.51 -2.08
N ALA A 115 -6.48 12.69 -1.92
CA ALA A 115 -7.21 12.36 -0.69
C ALA A 115 -7.08 10.87 -0.34
N LEU A 116 -7.20 10.00 -1.34
CA LEU A 116 -7.02 8.56 -1.20
C LEU A 116 -5.59 8.19 -0.76
N ILE A 117 -4.57 8.71 -1.44
CA ILE A 117 -3.15 8.45 -1.09
C ILE A 117 -2.83 8.93 0.32
N LYS A 118 -3.36 10.10 0.71
CA LYS A 118 -3.24 10.64 2.07
C LYS A 118 -4.05 9.86 3.11
N LYS A 119 -4.91 8.94 2.68
CA LYS A 119 -5.82 8.13 3.53
C LYS A 119 -6.76 9.01 4.34
N GLU A 120 -7.31 10.05 3.71
CA GLU A 120 -8.31 10.92 4.31
C GLU A 120 -9.64 10.16 4.47
N LYS A 121 -10.39 10.46 5.53
CA LYS A 121 -11.70 9.86 5.81
C LYS A 121 -11.72 8.33 5.84
N LEU A 122 -10.62 7.70 6.28
CA LEU A 122 -10.59 6.25 6.51
C LEU A 122 -11.75 5.82 7.42
N LYS A 123 -12.33 4.64 7.16
CA LYS A 123 -13.56 4.10 7.76
C LYS A 123 -14.90 4.72 7.32
N THR A 124 -14.91 5.94 6.77
CA THR A 124 -16.16 6.57 6.29
C THR A 124 -16.21 6.70 4.78
N ASP A 125 -15.06 6.80 4.12
CA ASP A 125 -14.93 6.73 2.67
C ASP A 125 -14.64 5.30 2.23
N ARG A 126 -15.54 4.75 1.39
CA ARG A 126 -15.48 3.35 0.95
C ARG A 126 -14.23 3.04 0.14
N GLU A 127 -13.76 3.96 -0.69
CA GLU A 127 -12.57 3.71 -1.51
C GLU A 127 -11.29 3.91 -0.71
N ALA A 128 -11.27 4.86 0.23
CA ALA A 128 -10.15 4.99 1.17
C ALA A 128 -10.01 3.73 2.03
N GLN A 129 -11.14 3.16 2.47
CA GLN A 129 -11.16 1.89 3.19
C GLN A 129 -10.66 0.73 2.32
N LEU A 130 -11.14 0.60 1.08
CA LEU A 130 -10.70 -0.45 0.16
C LEU A 130 -9.19 -0.33 -0.15
N LEU A 131 -8.68 0.89 -0.33
CA LEU A 131 -7.26 1.14 -0.54
C LEU A 131 -6.42 0.74 0.68
N GLU A 132 -6.92 0.99 1.90
CA GLU A 132 -6.27 0.51 3.12
C GLU A 132 -6.29 -1.02 3.22
N ASP A 133 -7.41 -1.65 2.90
CA ASP A 133 -7.53 -3.11 2.87
C ASP A 133 -6.51 -3.71 1.90
N ALA A 134 -6.42 -3.18 0.68
CA ALA A 134 -5.43 -3.59 -0.32
C ALA A 134 -3.99 -3.44 0.21
N ALA A 135 -3.65 -2.30 0.83
CA ALA A 135 -2.32 -2.10 1.40
C ALA A 135 -1.99 -3.09 2.53
N CYS A 136 -2.98 -3.40 3.38
CA CYS A 136 -2.82 -4.39 4.43
C CYS A 136 -2.65 -5.80 3.85
N LEU A 137 -3.43 -6.17 2.84
CA LEU A 137 -3.34 -7.47 2.17
C LEU A 137 -2.00 -7.64 1.45
N VAL A 138 -1.49 -6.59 0.78
CA VAL A 138 -0.13 -6.61 0.19
C VAL A 138 0.92 -6.91 1.26
N PHE A 139 0.83 -6.28 2.43
CA PHE A 139 1.74 -6.56 3.55
C PHE A 139 1.58 -8.00 4.08
N LEU A 140 0.36 -8.46 4.32
CA LEU A 140 0.10 -9.80 4.85
C LEU A 140 0.59 -10.90 3.90
N GLU A 141 0.38 -10.74 2.60
CA GLU A 141 0.77 -11.72 1.58
C GLU A 141 2.28 -11.71 1.29
N ASN A 142 2.91 -10.53 1.25
CA ASN A 142 4.27 -10.39 0.71
C ASN A 142 5.32 -9.94 1.72
N GLY A 143 4.93 -9.25 2.80
CA GLY A 143 5.86 -8.66 3.77
C GLY A 143 5.86 -9.32 5.14
N LEU A 144 4.76 -9.97 5.54
CA LEU A 144 4.57 -10.47 6.90
C LEU A 144 5.58 -11.55 7.29
N ALA A 145 5.85 -12.51 6.40
CA ALA A 145 6.81 -13.59 6.67
C ALA A 145 8.21 -13.03 6.96
N ASP A 146 8.67 -12.07 6.16
CA ASP A 146 9.95 -11.39 6.35
C ASP A 146 9.98 -10.54 7.61
N PHE A 147 8.87 -9.89 7.93
CA PHE A 147 8.71 -9.13 9.17
C PHE A 147 8.80 -10.06 10.39
N ALA A 148 8.11 -11.21 10.36
CA ALA A 148 8.11 -12.19 11.44
C ALA A 148 9.49 -12.82 11.68
N ARG A 149 10.32 -12.97 10.63
CA ARG A 149 11.71 -13.43 10.77
C ARG A 149 12.65 -12.43 11.43
N LYS A 150 12.31 -11.14 11.40
CA LYS A 150 13.18 -10.04 11.85
C LYS A 150 12.81 -9.47 13.22
N HIS A 151 11.70 -9.93 13.81
CA HIS A 151 11.13 -9.35 15.02
C HIS A 151 10.59 -10.43 15.94
N GLU A 152 10.65 -10.15 17.25
CA GLU A 152 10.05 -10.98 18.30
C GLU A 152 8.54 -11.18 18.09
N GLU A 153 8.02 -12.34 18.45
CA GLU A 153 6.61 -12.72 18.22
C GLU A 153 5.63 -11.67 18.79
N SER A 154 5.91 -11.13 19.98
CA SER A 154 5.09 -10.08 20.61
C SER A 154 4.97 -8.82 19.77
N LYS A 155 6.06 -8.44 19.07
CA LYS A 155 6.06 -7.30 18.16
C LYS A 155 5.27 -7.60 16.89
N VAL A 156 5.36 -8.83 16.38
CA VAL A 156 4.60 -9.28 15.22
C VAL A 156 3.11 -9.28 15.53
N ILE A 157 2.70 -9.81 16.69
CA ILE A 157 1.31 -9.78 17.17
C ILE A 157 0.79 -8.34 17.28
N ASP A 158 1.53 -7.43 17.91
CA ASP A 158 1.17 -6.01 18.02
C ASP A 158 0.90 -5.36 16.64
N ILE A 159 1.75 -5.67 15.65
CA ILE A 159 1.59 -5.14 14.28
C ILE A 159 0.41 -5.79 13.55
N LEU A 160 0.18 -7.08 13.74
CA LEU A 160 -0.96 -7.79 13.16
C LEU A 160 -2.29 -7.23 13.68
N GLN A 161 -2.42 -7.05 15.01
CA GLN A 161 -3.61 -6.45 15.62
C GLN A 161 -3.88 -5.04 15.09
N LYS A 162 -2.83 -4.20 15.03
CA LYS A 162 -2.92 -2.84 14.44
C LYS A 162 -3.21 -2.84 12.94
N THR A 163 -2.87 -3.90 12.22
CA THR A 163 -3.20 -4.07 10.81
C THR A 163 -4.67 -4.46 10.68
N TRP A 164 -5.13 -5.43 11.46
CA TRP A 164 -6.51 -5.90 11.48
C TRP A 164 -7.51 -4.78 11.81
N GLN A 165 -7.24 -3.95 12.82
CA GLN A 165 -8.11 -2.84 13.23
C GLN A 165 -8.34 -1.75 12.16
N LYS A 166 -7.51 -1.72 11.11
CA LYS A 166 -7.65 -0.77 10.00
C LYS A 166 -8.45 -1.34 8.85
N MET A 167 -8.60 -2.65 8.79
CA MET A 167 -9.21 -3.35 7.68
C MET A 167 -10.73 -3.45 7.86
N SER A 168 -11.45 -3.51 6.75
CA SER A 168 -12.87 -3.85 6.74
C SER A 168 -13.08 -5.36 6.90
N GLU A 169 -14.33 -5.75 7.13
CA GLU A 169 -14.75 -7.15 7.13
C GLU A 169 -14.37 -7.89 5.84
N ALA A 170 -14.57 -7.25 4.67
CA ALA A 170 -14.15 -7.83 3.39
C ALA A 170 -12.63 -8.01 3.31
N GLY A 171 -11.87 -7.06 3.87
CA GLY A 171 -10.42 -7.19 4.02
C GLY A 171 -10.03 -8.36 4.92
N HIS A 172 -10.70 -8.56 6.05
CA HIS A 172 -10.45 -9.69 6.95
C HIS A 172 -10.72 -11.03 6.27
N GLN A 173 -11.83 -11.15 5.56
CA GLN A 173 -12.17 -12.37 4.80
C GLN A 173 -11.11 -12.69 3.75
N ALA A 174 -10.66 -11.67 2.99
CA ALA A 174 -9.58 -11.83 2.03
C ALA A 174 -8.25 -12.24 2.70
N ALA A 175 -7.94 -11.68 3.87
CA ALA A 175 -6.73 -12.00 4.61
C ALA A 175 -6.71 -13.44 5.12
N LEU A 176 -7.84 -13.95 5.62
CA LEU A 176 -7.97 -15.32 6.12
C LEU A 176 -7.81 -16.36 5.00
N ALA A 177 -8.20 -16.00 3.77
CA ALA A 177 -8.07 -16.82 2.57
C ALA A 177 -6.64 -16.86 1.99
N LEU A 178 -5.70 -16.05 2.49
CA LEU A 178 -4.31 -16.05 1.99
C LEU A 178 -3.61 -17.37 2.28
N ALA A 179 -2.89 -17.88 1.29
CA ALA A 179 -1.90 -18.93 1.50
C ALA A 179 -0.73 -18.35 2.30
N MET A 180 -0.49 -18.88 3.49
CA MET A 180 0.59 -18.45 4.38
C MET A 180 1.42 -19.64 4.82
N PRO A 181 2.74 -19.50 5.01
CA PRO A 181 3.54 -20.52 5.66
C PRO A 181 2.94 -20.91 7.03
N PRO A 182 2.96 -22.19 7.43
CA PRO A 182 2.30 -22.64 8.66
C PRO A 182 2.71 -21.87 9.92
N HIS A 183 3.99 -21.47 10.03
CA HIS A 183 4.48 -20.69 11.17
C HIS A 183 3.89 -19.27 11.21
N VAL A 184 3.68 -18.62 10.05
CA VAL A 184 3.06 -17.29 9.97
C VAL A 184 1.58 -17.37 10.32
N ARG A 185 0.88 -18.39 9.78
CA ARG A 185 -0.56 -18.62 10.05
C ARG A 185 -0.84 -18.75 11.55
N LYS A 186 -0.01 -19.52 12.28
CA LYS A 186 -0.13 -19.64 13.74
C LYS A 186 -0.02 -18.31 14.48
N ILE A 187 0.86 -17.40 14.04
CA ILE A 187 1.02 -16.08 14.66
C ILE A 187 -0.20 -15.20 14.37
N VAL A 188 -0.76 -15.27 13.16
CA VAL A 188 -2.01 -14.59 12.81
C VAL A 188 -3.16 -15.08 13.70
N GLU A 189 -3.37 -16.39 13.81
CA GLU A 189 -4.41 -16.96 14.66
C GLU A 189 -4.29 -16.49 16.12
N LYS A 190 -3.08 -16.56 16.70
CA LYS A 190 -2.80 -16.02 18.04
C LYS A 190 -3.18 -14.54 18.16
N ALA A 191 -2.77 -13.71 17.19
CA ALA A 191 -3.03 -12.27 17.21
C ALA A 191 -4.53 -11.92 17.17
N LEU A 192 -5.35 -12.77 16.55
CA LEU A 192 -6.80 -12.62 16.47
C LEU A 192 -7.51 -13.13 17.73
N THR A 193 -7.02 -14.19 18.35
CA THR A 193 -7.59 -14.70 19.63
C THR A 193 -7.29 -13.79 20.82
N SER A 194 -6.16 -13.08 20.82
CA SER A 194 -5.80 -12.17 21.92
C SER A 194 -6.50 -10.78 21.85
N GLN A 195 -7.61 -10.68 21.13
CA GLN A 195 -8.44 -9.46 21.06
C GLN A 195 -9.71 -9.55 21.95
N GLU A 196 -9.87 -10.63 22.72
CA GLU A 196 -10.89 -10.75 23.78
C GLU A 196 -10.49 -10.04 25.07
#